data_AF-A0A2V2DL57-F1
#
_entry.id   AF-A0A2V2DL57-F1
#
_cell.length_a   1.000
_cell.length_b   1.000
_cell.length_c   1.000
_cell.angle_alpha   90.00
_cell.angle_beta   90.00
_cell.angle_gamma   90.00
#
_symmetry.space_group_name_H-M   'P 1'
#
loop_
_entity.id
_entity.type
_entity.pdbx_description
1 polymer ?
#
loop_
_entity_poly.entity_id
_entity_poly.type
_entity_poly.pdbx_seq_one_letter_code
_entity_poly.pdbx_strand_id
1 'polypeptide(L)'
;MANRKRNIQMKFWVTEEEKRLIDEKMKKLPTQRYGAYLRKMAIDGYIIHTDMSSLKEMNKALFSIGRNINQIAKRLNAGGTAYKADMDEIRERMEQIWQLQRRILSNGR
;
A
#
# COMPACT_ATOMS: atom_id res chain seq x y z
N MET A 1 -3.89 30.89 -34.10
CA MET A 1 -3.90 29.55 -33.47
C MET A 1 -5.16 28.84 -33.96
N ALA A 2 -5.02 27.82 -34.81
CA ALA A 2 -6.15 27.17 -35.47
C ALA A 2 -7.12 26.52 -34.48
N ASN A 3 -8.43 26.62 -34.72
CA ASN A 3 -9.51 26.02 -33.92
C ASN A 3 -9.27 24.51 -33.74
N ARG A 4 -8.72 24.12 -32.58
CA ARG A 4 -8.53 22.71 -32.23
C ARG A 4 -9.83 22.16 -31.67
N LYS A 5 -10.28 21.00 -32.17
CA LYS A 5 -11.38 20.22 -31.56
C LYS A 5 -11.14 19.91 -30.07
N ARG A 6 -9.87 19.89 -29.63
CA ARG A 6 -9.45 19.71 -28.24
C ARG A 6 -8.60 20.91 -27.83
N ASN A 7 -9.24 21.90 -27.21
CA ASN A 7 -8.65 23.21 -26.88
C ASN A 7 -8.19 23.34 -25.42
N ILE A 8 -8.63 22.45 -24.52
CA ILE A 8 -8.21 22.44 -23.11
C ILE A 8 -6.88 21.68 -22.97
N GLN A 9 -5.90 22.29 -22.31
CA GLN A 9 -4.60 21.67 -22.01
C GLN A 9 -4.55 21.21 -20.55
N MET A 10 -4.16 19.96 -20.31
CA MET A 10 -3.82 19.43 -18.98
C MET A 10 -2.31 19.23 -18.89
N LYS A 11 -1.69 19.70 -17.81
CA LYS A 11 -0.26 19.53 -17.52
C LYS A 11 -0.12 18.93 -16.12
N PHE A 12 0.79 17.98 -15.97
CA PHE A 12 1.17 17.43 -14.67
C PHE A 12 2.66 17.10 -14.69
N TRP A 13 3.28 17.16 -13.52
CA TRP A 13 4.67 16.79 -13.32
C TRP A 13 4.76 15.30 -13.04
N VAL A 14 5.82 14.67 -13.52
CA VAL A 14 6.15 13.27 -13.25
C VAL A 14 7.63 13.15 -12.93
N THR A 15 7.96 12.17 -12.10
CA THR A 15 9.34 11.74 -11.92
C THR A 15 9.82 10.95 -13.15
N GLU A 16 11.14 10.73 -13.24
CA GLU A 16 11.72 9.91 -14.30
C GLU A 16 11.21 8.46 -14.26
N GLU A 17 11.07 7.90 -13.06
CA GLU A 17 10.52 6.56 -12.85
C GLU A 17 9.06 6.47 -13.31
N GLU A 18 8.23 7.44 -12.93
CA GLU A 18 6.82 7.50 -13.36
C GLU A 18 6.71 7.61 -14.88
N LYS A 19 7.55 8.44 -15.50
CA LYS A 19 7.61 8.56 -16.97
C LYS A 19 7.95 7.22 -17.62
N ARG A 20 8.97 6.51 -17.12
CA ARG A 20 9.36 5.20 -17.65
C ARG A 20 8.22 4.19 -17.56
N LEU A 21 7.52 4.14 -16.43
CA LEU A 21 6.37 3.25 -16.24
C LEU A 21 5.21 3.59 -17.18
N ILE A 22 4.94 4.87 -17.42
CA ILE A 22 3.95 5.33 -18.40
C ILE A 22 4.35 4.87 -19.81
N ASP A 23 5.63 4.97 -20.17
CA ASP A 23 6.15 4.57 -21.49
C ASP A 23 5.98 3.06 -21.72
N GLU A 24 6.33 2.25 -20.73
CA GLU A 24 6.17 0.79 -20.80
C GLU A 24 4.69 0.38 -20.91
N LYS A 25 3.78 1.03 -20.17
CA LYS A 25 2.34 0.76 -20.29
C LYS A 25 1.79 1.22 -21.64
N MET A 26 2.25 2.35 -22.17
CA MET A 26 1.81 2.85 -23.47
C MET A 26 2.19 1.89 -24.61
N LYS A 27 3.37 1.26 -24.55
CA LYS A 27 3.81 0.24 -25.53
C LYS A 27 2.86 -0.96 -25.67
N LYS A 28 2.02 -1.23 -24.67
CA LYS A 28 1.03 -2.31 -24.71
C LYS A 28 -0.18 -1.99 -25.60
N LEU A 29 -0.32 -0.73 -26.02
CA LEU A 29 -1.39 -0.27 -26.89
C LEU A 29 -0.80 0.15 -28.26
N PRO A 30 -1.58 0.07 -29.35
CA PRO A 30 -1.16 0.54 -30.66
C PRO A 30 -1.22 2.08 -30.75
N THR A 31 -0.60 2.78 -29.79
CA THR A 31 -0.53 4.25 -29.77
C THR A 31 0.87 4.70 -29.38
N GLN A 32 1.39 5.68 -30.11
CA GLN A 32 2.68 6.32 -29.80
C GLN A 32 2.49 7.73 -29.22
N ARG A 33 1.23 8.18 -29.04
CA ARG A 33 0.91 9.54 -28.59
C ARG A 33 0.43 9.51 -27.15
N TYR A 34 1.19 10.12 -26.23
CA TYR A 34 0.82 10.27 -24.82
C TYR A 34 -0.58 10.84 -24.64
N GLY A 35 -0.94 11.91 -25.36
CA GLY A 35 -2.26 12.50 -25.22
C GLY A 35 -3.39 11.53 -25.58
N ALA A 36 -3.19 10.63 -26.55
CA ALA A 36 -4.18 9.62 -26.88
C ALA A 36 -4.23 8.50 -25.82
N TYR A 37 -3.06 8.03 -25.38
CA TYR A 37 -2.94 7.04 -24.31
C TYR A 37 -3.58 7.52 -23.00
N LEU A 38 -3.16 8.68 -22.49
CA LEU A 38 -3.62 9.23 -21.21
C LEU A 38 -5.12 9.54 -21.22
N ARG A 39 -5.66 10.09 -22.32
CA ARG A 39 -7.11 10.31 -22.43
C ARG A 39 -7.87 8.98 -22.45
N LYS A 40 -7.37 7.98 -23.20
CA LYS A 40 -8.03 6.67 -23.25
C LYS A 40 -8.02 6.01 -21.88
N MET A 41 -6.90 6.04 -21.17
CA MET A 41 -6.81 5.50 -19.81
C MET A 41 -7.66 6.29 -18.80
N ALA A 42 -7.76 7.61 -18.93
CA ALA A 42 -8.56 8.44 -18.02
C ALA A 42 -10.08 8.31 -18.25
N ILE A 43 -10.51 7.95 -19.47
CA ILE A 43 -11.94 7.82 -19.84
C ILE A 43 -12.40 6.36 -19.76
N ASP A 44 -11.65 5.44 -20.38
CA ASP A 44 -12.03 4.04 -20.54
C ASP A 44 -11.36 3.11 -19.51
N GLY A 45 -10.39 3.61 -18.74
CA GLY A 45 -9.65 2.80 -17.78
C GLY A 45 -10.54 2.35 -16.62
N TYR A 46 -10.44 1.07 -16.25
CA TYR A 46 -11.05 0.58 -15.02
C TYR A 46 -10.26 1.05 -13.81
N ILE A 47 -10.94 1.72 -12.88
CA ILE A 47 -10.38 2.01 -11.56
C ILE A 47 -10.56 0.77 -10.70
N ILE A 48 -9.49 -0.01 -10.54
CA ILE A 48 -9.48 -1.10 -9.57
C ILE A 48 -9.09 -0.49 -8.23
N HIS A 49 -10.08 -0.26 -7.37
CA HIS A 49 -9.85 0.12 -5.99
C HIS A 49 -9.71 -1.16 -5.15
N THR A 50 -8.47 -1.57 -4.89
CA THR A 50 -8.22 -2.62 -3.91
C THR A 50 -8.21 -1.98 -2.53
N ASP A 51 -9.25 -2.22 -1.74
CA ASP A 51 -9.27 -1.80 -0.34
C ASP A 51 -8.24 -2.62 0.45
N MET A 52 -7.11 -1.97 0.76
CA MET A 52 -6.02 -2.56 1.55
C MET A 52 -6.08 -2.15 3.02
N SER A 53 -7.22 -1.61 3.49
CA SER A 53 -7.36 -1.12 4.87
C SER A 53 -7.08 -2.21 5.90
N SER A 54 -7.57 -3.43 5.67
CA SER A 54 -7.30 -4.57 6.56
C SER A 54 -5.82 -4.96 6.61
N LEU A 55 -5.09 -4.85 5.49
CA LEU A 55 -3.63 -5.08 5.47
C LEU A 55 -2.86 -3.98 6.22
N LYS A 56 -3.31 -2.72 6.13
CA LYS A 56 -2.74 -1.62 6.92
C LYS A 56 -2.94 -1.83 8.42
N GLU A 57 -4.12 -2.29 8.84
CA GLU A 57 -4.42 -2.62 10.24
C GLU A 57 -3.53 -3.77 10.74
N MET A 58 -3.37 -4.83 9.94
CA MET A 58 -2.49 -5.95 10.27
C MET A 58 -1.03 -5.50 10.43
N ASN A 59 -0.51 -4.68 9.50
CA ASN A 59 0.84 -4.13 9.62
C ASN A 59 1.01 -3.29 10.89
N LYS A 60 0.02 -2.48 11.27
CA LYS A 60 0.05 -1.70 12.50
C LYS A 60 0.14 -2.58 13.74
N ALA A 61 -0.62 -3.68 13.79
CA ALA A 61 -0.54 -4.66 14.87
C ALA A 61 0.85 -5.33 14.94
N LEU A 62 1.41 -5.73 13.80
CA LEU A 62 2.77 -6.28 13.70
C LEU A 62 3.85 -5.31 14.21
N PHE A 63 3.78 -4.03 13.81
CA PHE A 63 4.70 -3.01 14.29
C PHE A 63 4.61 -2.81 15.81
N SER A 64 3.41 -2.90 16.39
CA SER A 64 3.21 -2.81 17.84
C SER A 64 3.91 -3.97 18.56
N ILE A 65 3.78 -5.20 18.05
CA ILE A 65 4.48 -6.36 18.62
C ILE A 65 5.99 -6.22 18.51
N GLY A 66 6.49 -5.80 17.34
CA GLY A 66 7.94 -5.57 17.16
C GLY A 66 8.51 -4.54 18.14
N ARG A 67 7.74 -3.49 18.46
CA ARG A 67 8.12 -2.53 19.51
C ARG A 67 8.14 -3.15 20.89
N ASN A 68 7.12 -3.90 21.27
CA ASN A 68 7.05 -4.55 22.59
C ASN A 68 8.18 -5.58 22.76
N ILE A 69 8.44 -6.41 21.75
CA ILE A 69 9.58 -7.34 21.75
C ILE A 69 10.90 -6.58 21.95
N ASN A 70 11.10 -5.48 21.23
CA ASN A 70 12.29 -4.64 21.39
C ASN A 70 12.41 -4.02 22.79
N GLN A 71 11.29 -3.67 23.44
CA GLN A 71 11.29 -3.16 24.82
C GLN A 71 11.69 -4.26 25.82
N ILE A 72 11.17 -5.47 25.66
CA ILE A 72 11.55 -6.62 26.48
C ILE A 72 13.04 -6.94 26.30
N ALA A 73 13.53 -6.96 25.06
CA ALA A 73 14.94 -7.20 24.77
C ALA A 73 15.84 -6.15 25.45
N LYS A 74 15.48 -4.86 25.36
CA LYS A 74 16.20 -3.78 26.04
C LYS A 74 16.19 -3.93 27.57
N ARG A 75 15.06 -4.33 28.17
CA ARG A 75 14.94 -4.52 29.63
C ARG A 75 15.70 -5.74 30.15
N LEU A 76 15.67 -6.85 29.40
CA LEU A 76 16.48 -8.04 29.69
C LEU A 76 17.97 -7.71 29.63
N ASN A 77 18.40 -6.99 28.59
CA ASN A 77 19.79 -6.55 28.45
C ASN A 77 20.22 -5.57 29.55
N ALA A 78 19.28 -4.88 30.21
CA ALA A 78 19.53 -4.00 31.33
C ALA A 78 19.52 -4.71 32.71
N GLY A 79 19.39 -6.04 32.74
CA GLY A 79 19.41 -6.84 33.99
C GLY A 79 18.06 -6.94 34.72
N GLY A 80 16.96 -6.52 34.10
CA GLY A 80 15.61 -6.67 34.67
C GLY A 80 15.01 -8.07 34.44
N THR A 81 14.14 -8.53 35.33
CA THR A 81 13.37 -9.77 35.16
C THR A 81 12.17 -9.55 34.23
N ALA A 82 12.02 -10.38 33.20
CA ALA A 82 10.83 -10.35 32.33
C ALA A 82 9.61 -10.85 33.11
N TYR A 83 8.64 -9.96 33.37
CA TYR A 83 7.44 -10.31 34.10
C TYR A 83 6.38 -10.93 33.17
N LYS A 84 5.58 -11.82 33.74
CA LYS A 84 4.45 -12.54 33.10
C LYS A 84 3.52 -11.61 32.30
N ALA A 85 3.36 -10.36 32.76
CA ALA A 85 2.55 -9.33 32.12
C ALA A 85 3.01 -8.97 30.69
N ASP A 86 4.32 -8.86 30.44
CA ASP A 86 4.85 -8.55 29.10
C ASP A 86 4.58 -9.72 28.13
N MET A 87 4.63 -10.96 28.63
CA MET A 87 4.32 -12.16 27.86
C MET A 87 2.82 -12.31 27.56
N ASP A 88 1.98 -11.93 28.51
CA ASP A 88 0.53 -11.94 28.35
C ASP A 88 0.08 -10.86 27.33
N GLU A 89 0.69 -9.67 27.34
CA GLU A 89 0.42 -8.64 26.32
C GLU A 89 0.85 -9.10 24.91
N ILE A 90 2.01 -9.75 24.76
CA ILE A 90 2.44 -10.31 23.47
C ILE A 90 1.45 -11.36 22.97
N ARG A 91 0.97 -12.26 23.84
CA ARG A 91 -0.03 -13.27 23.47
C ARG A 91 -1.33 -12.65 23.00
N GLU A 92 -1.85 -11.65 23.71
CA GLU A 92 -3.08 -10.95 23.33
C GLU A 92 -2.93 -10.28 21.94
N ARG A 93 -1.80 -9.61 21.69
CA ARG A 93 -1.51 -8.99 20.40
C ARG A 93 -1.37 -10.02 19.28
N MET A 94 -0.78 -11.19 19.55
CA MET A 94 -0.69 -12.29 18.60
C MET A 94 -2.07 -12.86 18.24
N GLU A 95 -2.96 -13.00 19.22
CA GLU A 95 -4.35 -13.42 19.00
C GLU A 95 -5.09 -12.42 18.08
N GLN A 96 -4.92 -11.11 18.31
CA GLN A 96 -5.48 -10.07 17.45
C GLN A 96 -4.98 -10.17 15.99
N ILE A 97 -3.70 -10.46 15.79
CA ILE A 97 -3.15 -10.71 14.44
C ILE A 97 -3.79 -11.94 13.80
N TRP A 98 -3.93 -13.03 14.55
CA TRP A 98 -4.51 -14.26 14.04
C TRP A 98 -5.96 -14.06 13.56
N GLN A 99 -6.75 -13.30 14.32
CA GLN A 99 -8.12 -12.93 13.92
C GLN A 99 -8.15 -12.04 12.67
N LEU A 100 -7.24 -11.06 12.58
CA LEU A 100 -7.11 -10.20 11.40
C LEU A 100 -6.70 -11.01 10.15
N GLN A 101 -5.76 -11.95 10.28
CA GLN A 101 -5.38 -12.85 9.18
C GLN A 101 -6.56 -13.70 8.71
N ARG A 102 -7.35 -14.27 9.62
CA ARG A 102 -8.56 -15.03 9.27
C ARG A 102 -9.57 -14.17 8.51
N ARG A 103 -9.80 -12.94 8.94
CA ARG A 103 -10.72 -11.99 8.29
C ARG A 103 -10.26 -11.62 6.88
N ILE A 104 -8.95 -11.41 6.67
CA ILE A 104 -8.40 -11.12 5.35
C ILE A 104 -8.54 -12.33 4.42
N LEU A 105 -8.26 -13.54 4.91
CA LEU A 105 -8.37 -14.79 4.12
C LEU A 105 -9.83 -15.16 3.82
N SER A 106 -10.78 -14.80 4.69
CA SER A 106 -12.22 -15.02 4.45
C SER A 106 -12.81 -14.02 3.45
N ASN A 107 -12.35 -12.76 3.48
CA ASN A 107 -12.84 -11.70 2.58
C ASN A 107 -12.17 -11.72 1.20
N GLY A 108 -11.11 -12.50 1.01
CA GLY A 108 -10.42 -12.69 -0.26
C GLY A 108 -10.99 -13.80 -1.15
N ARG A 109 -12.20 -14.31 -0.86
CA ARG A 109 -12.96 -15.26 -1.69
C ARG A 109 -14.14 -14.60 -2.38
#